data_AF-A0A940YNE5-F1
#
_entry.id   AF-A0A940YNE5-F1
#
_cell.length_a   1.000
_cell.length_b   1.000
_cell.length_c   1.000
_cell.angle_alpha   90.00
_cell.angle_beta   90.00
_cell.angle_gamma   90.00
#
_symmetry.space_group_name_H-M   'P 1'
#
loop_
_entity.id
_entity.type
_entity.pdbx_description
1 polymer ?
#
loop_
_entity_poly.entity_id
_entity_poly.type
_entity_poly.pdbx_seq_one_letter_code
_entity_poly.pdbx_strand_id
1 'polypeptide(L)'
;MCEARGWEVVAAEEDIDVSGFSRGLDRPGLQRILTRLAELDVIVFFKIDRLARSTVDFAEIMRLAEHQSVALASATEPLDLRRPWAGPWRR
;
A
#
# COMPACT_ATOMS: atom_id res chain seq x y z
N MET A 1 9.97 -5.71 10.85
CA MET A 1 8.77 -4.89 11.19
C MET A 1 7.53 -5.77 11.36
N CYS A 2 7.12 -6.55 10.33
CA CYS A 2 5.91 -7.38 10.40
C CYS A 2 5.92 -8.33 11.60
N GLU A 3 7.01 -9.08 11.79
CA GLU A 3 7.19 -9.98 12.95
C GLU A 3 7.02 -9.26 14.29
N ALA A 4 7.68 -8.12 14.47
CA ALA A 4 7.56 -7.30 15.68
C ALA A 4 6.14 -6.74 15.93
N ARG A 5 5.28 -6.72 14.90
CA ARG A 5 3.88 -6.31 14.99
C ARG A 5 2.90 -7.50 14.98
N GLY A 6 3.41 -8.73 14.94
CA GLY A 6 2.59 -9.95 14.85
C GLY A 6 1.87 -10.11 13.51
N TRP A 7 2.37 -9.50 12.42
CA TRP A 7 1.80 -9.63 11.09
C TRP A 7 2.43 -10.79 10.33
N GLU A 8 1.58 -11.60 9.72
CA GLU A 8 1.99 -12.64 8.78
C GLU A 8 2.19 -12.04 7.38
N VAL A 9 3.26 -12.43 6.71
CA VAL A 9 3.52 -12.00 5.33
C VAL A 9 2.90 -13.02 4.37
N VAL A 10 1.75 -12.67 3.82
CA VAL A 10 0.98 -13.54 2.90
C VAL A 10 1.37 -13.35 1.43
N ALA A 11 2.04 -12.24 1.11
CA ALA A 11 2.58 -11.93 -0.21
C ALA A 11 3.73 -10.94 -0.08
N ALA A 12 4.74 -11.07 -0.94
CA ALA A 12 5.82 -10.10 -1.09
C ALA A 12 6.06 -9.88 -2.58
N GLU A 13 6.05 -8.62 -3.00
CA GLU A 13 6.29 -8.23 -4.38
C GLU A 13 7.41 -7.20 -4.42
N GLU A 14 8.35 -7.39 -5.33
CA GLU A 14 9.46 -6.48 -5.55
C GLU A 14 9.40 -5.97 -6.99
N ASP A 15 9.26 -4.66 -7.15
CA ASP A 15 9.39 -3.98 -8.44
C ASP A 15 10.84 -3.52 -8.62
N ILE A 16 11.77 -4.48 -8.73
CA ILE A 16 13.18 -4.22 -9.04
C ILE A 16 13.29 -3.90 -10.54
N ASP A 17 14.01 -2.84 -10.92
CA ASP A 17 14.32 -2.51 -12.32
C ASP A 17 13.15 -2.23 -13.28
N VAL A 18 12.00 -1.75 -12.80
CA VAL A 18 11.11 -0.95 -13.65
C VAL A 18 11.79 0.40 -13.92
N SER A 19 12.57 0.43 -15.01
CA SER A 19 13.24 1.61 -15.57
C SER A 19 12.33 2.85 -15.48
N GLY A 20 12.92 4.06 -15.44
CA GLY A 20 12.19 5.33 -15.29
C GLY A 20 11.06 5.59 -16.32
N PHE A 21 10.85 4.68 -17.27
CA PHE A 21 9.79 4.68 -18.26
C PHE A 21 8.46 4.06 -17.81
N SER A 22 8.43 3.22 -16.76
CA SER A 22 7.17 2.71 -16.20
C SER A 22 6.41 3.84 -15.51
N ARG A 23 5.28 4.26 -16.10
CA ARG A 23 4.52 5.43 -15.63
C ARG A 23 3.51 5.01 -14.55
N GLY A 24 3.49 5.75 -13.45
CA GLY A 24 2.43 5.66 -12.42
C GLY A 24 2.26 4.26 -11.83
N LEU A 25 1.03 3.74 -11.89
CA LEU A 25 0.62 2.45 -11.34
C LEU A 25 0.94 1.23 -12.21
N ASP A 26 1.54 1.40 -13.40
CA ASP A 26 1.89 0.31 -14.32
C ASP A 26 3.16 -0.43 -13.87
N ARG A 27 3.05 -1.01 -12.69
CA ARG A 27 4.10 -1.73 -11.97
C ARG A 27 3.55 -3.11 -11.66
N PRO A 28 4.06 -4.18 -12.29
CA PRO A 28 3.47 -5.50 -12.18
C PRO A 28 3.31 -6.01 -10.74
N GLY A 29 4.30 -5.78 -9.87
CA GLY A 29 4.23 -6.15 -8.45
C GLY A 29 3.14 -5.38 -7.70
N LEU A 30 3.11 -4.05 -7.88
CA LEU A 30 2.05 -3.22 -7.30
C LEU A 30 0.65 -3.64 -7.80
N GLN A 31 0.47 -3.89 -9.09
CA GLN A 31 -0.82 -4.33 -9.65
C GLN A 31 -1.27 -5.66 -9.04
N ARG A 32 -0.37 -6.64 -8.86
CA ARG A 32 -0.69 -7.91 -8.20
C ARG A 32 -1.18 -7.69 -6.77
N ILE A 33 -0.53 -6.81 -6.01
CA ILE A 33 -0.99 -6.46 -4.65
C ILE A 33 -2.38 -5.80 -4.71
N LEU A 34 -2.57 -4.82 -5.60
CA LEU A 34 -3.83 -4.08 -5.71
C LEU A 34 -5.01 -4.99 -6.09
N THR A 35 -4.78 -6.02 -6.92
CA THR A 35 -5.81 -7.01 -7.26
C THR A 35 -6.21 -7.92 -6.10
N ARG A 36 -5.34 -8.05 -5.09
CA ARG A 36 -5.52 -8.94 -3.95
C ARG A 36 -5.91 -8.20 -2.67
N LEU A 37 -6.25 -6.91 -2.76
CA LEU A 37 -6.60 -6.09 -1.59
C LEU A 37 -7.66 -6.73 -0.67
N ALA A 38 -8.66 -7.41 -1.24
CA ALA A 38 -9.70 -8.09 -0.45
C ALA A 38 -9.18 -9.25 0.43
N GLU A 39 -7.96 -9.72 0.19
CA GLU A 39 -7.30 -10.80 0.95
C GLU A 39 -6.31 -10.26 2.01
N LEU A 40 -6.16 -8.93 2.12
CA LEU A 40 -5.09 -8.31 2.91
C LEU A 40 -5.65 -7.38 3.99
N ASP A 41 -5.07 -7.41 5.19
CA ASP A 41 -5.39 -6.43 6.23
C ASP A 41 -4.51 -5.16 6.12
N VAL A 42 -3.28 -5.33 5.64
CA VAL A 42 -2.27 -4.26 5.58
C VAL A 42 -1.33 -4.44 4.41
N ILE A 43 -1.05 -3.34 3.70
CA ILE A 43 0.09 -3.25 2.78
C ILE A 43 1.23 -2.56 3.52
N VAL A 44 2.37 -3.26 3.59
CA VAL A 44 3.62 -2.72 4.12
C VAL A 44 4.53 -2.38 2.96
N PHE A 45 5.07 -1.16 2.95
CA PHE A 45 5.98 -0.69 1.92
C PHE A 45 7.19 0.03 2.53
N PHE A 46 8.29 0.13 1.78
CA PHE A 46 9.54 0.66 2.33
C PHE A 46 9.48 2.18 2.59
N LYS A 47 9.08 2.96 1.57
CA LYS A 47 8.93 4.42 1.58
C LYS A 47 7.84 4.87 0.62
N ILE A 48 7.24 6.04 0.84
CA ILE A 48 6.18 6.59 -0.04
C ILE A 48 6.67 6.69 -1.50
N ASP A 49 7.90 7.15 -1.75
CA ASP A 49 8.47 7.26 -3.12
C ASP A 49 8.62 5.90 -3.84
N ARG A 50 8.65 4.81 -3.06
CA ARG A 50 8.71 3.44 -3.57
C ARG A 50 7.33 2.81 -3.75
N LEU A 51 6.29 3.36 -3.14
CA LEU A 51 4.90 2.98 -3.37
C LEU A 51 4.31 3.75 -4.55
N ALA A 52 4.48 5.08 -4.56
CA ALA A 52 3.88 5.99 -5.53
C ALA A 52 4.91 6.96 -6.12
N ARG A 53 4.86 7.21 -7.43
CA ARG A 53 5.76 8.14 -8.15
C ARG A 53 5.19 9.57 -8.24
N SER A 54 3.96 9.77 -7.80
CA SER A 54 3.29 11.08 -7.75
C SER A 54 2.26 11.14 -6.62
N THR A 55 1.84 12.35 -6.25
CA THR A 55 0.74 12.55 -5.28
C THR A 55 -0.58 11.95 -5.77
N VAL A 56 -0.81 11.96 -7.09
CA VAL A 56 -2.01 11.38 -7.71
C VAL A 56 -2.01 9.85 -7.57
N ASP A 57 -0.89 9.20 -7.87
CA ASP A 57 -0.75 7.75 -7.69
C ASP A 57 -0.95 7.36 -6.22
N PHE A 58 -0.39 8.15 -5.30
CA PHE A 58 -0.54 7.90 -3.87
C PHE A 58 -2.00 8.03 -3.42
N ALA A 59 -2.70 9.07 -3.88
CA ALA A 59 -4.11 9.28 -3.59
C ALA A 59 -4.99 8.13 -4.12
N GLU A 60 -4.70 7.63 -5.33
CA GLU A 60 -5.45 6.51 -5.90
C GLU A 60 -5.21 5.20 -5.12
N ILE A 61 -3.97 4.91 -4.74
CA ILE A 61 -3.66 3.75 -3.89
C ILE A 61 -4.37 3.85 -2.54
N MET A 62 -4.38 5.04 -1.92
CA MET A 62 -5.12 5.28 -0.68
C MET A 62 -6.62 5.02 -0.86
N ARG A 63 -7.22 5.53 -1.95
CA ARG A 63 -8.64 5.34 -2.25
C ARG A 63 -9.01 3.87 -2.46
N LEU A 64 -8.17 3.11 -3.17
CA LEU A 64 -8.37 1.68 -3.40
C LEU A 64 -8.26 0.88 -2.09
N ALA A 65 -7.23 1.17 -1.28
CA ALA A 65 -7.05 0.54 0.02
C ALA A 65 -8.22 0.86 0.95
N GLU A 66 -8.67 2.12 0.99
CA GLU A 66 -9.84 2.55 1.78
C GLU A 66 -11.13 1.81 1.38
N HIS A 67 -11.40 1.71 0.07
CA HIS A 67 -12.57 0.98 -0.43
C HIS A 67 -12.59 -0.49 0.03
N GLN A 68 -11.41 -1.10 0.20
CA GLN A 68 -11.26 -2.48 0.65
C GLN A 68 -10.95 -2.60 2.16
N SER A 69 -10.99 -1.49 2.92
CA SER A 69 -10.65 -1.44 4.35
C SER A 69 -9.23 -1.94 4.69
N VAL A 70 -8.28 -1.79 3.78
CA VAL A 70 -6.87 -2.21 3.93
C VAL A 70 -6.04 -1.05 4.48
N ALA A 71 -5.19 -1.34 5.49
CA ALA A 71 -4.28 -0.35 6.04
C ALA A 71 -3.01 -0.18 5.19
N LEU A 72 -2.40 1.00 5.25
CA LEU A 72 -1.10 1.29 4.63
C LEU A 72 -0.05 1.59 5.73
N ALA A 73 1.10 0.94 5.67
CA ALA A 73 2.19 1.14 6.64
C ALA A 73 3.56 1.30 5.96
N SER A 74 4.27 2.38 6.29
CA SER A 74 5.67 2.54 5.87
C SER A 74 6.61 1.86 6.87
N ALA A 75 7.62 1.17 6.36
CA ALA A 75 8.62 0.49 7.17
C ALA A 75 9.72 1.44 7.68
N THR A 76 9.94 2.56 7.01
CA THR A 76 11.05 3.48 7.33
C THR A 76 10.61 4.89 7.73
N GLU A 77 9.36 5.26 7.45
CA GLU A 77 8.80 6.56 7.80
C GLU A 77 7.76 6.39 8.92
N PRO A 78 7.51 7.41 9.77
CA PRO A 78 6.49 7.38 10.80
C PRO A 78 5.06 7.47 10.23
N LEU A 79 4.82 6.81 9.09
CA LEU A 79 3.52 6.75 8.44
C LEU A 79 2.80 5.48 8.87
N ASP A 80 1.73 5.68 9.62
CA ASP A 80 0.87 4.62 10.10
C ASP A 80 -0.59 4.94 9.78
N LEU A 81 -1.02 4.56 8.57
CA LEU A 81 -2.40 4.72 8.12
C LEU A 81 -3.26 3.51 8.54
N ARG A 82 -2.99 2.92 9.71
CA ARG A 82 -3.87 1.89 10.30
C ARG A 82 -5.24 2.43 10.71
N ARG A 83 -5.40 3.76 10.86
CA ARG A 83 -6.67 4.40 11.27
C ARG A 83 -6.95 5.83 10.71
N PRO A 84 -6.89 6.11 9.40
CA PRO A 84 -7.40 7.38 8.88
C PRO A 84 -8.95 7.41 8.76
N TRP A 85 -9.62 6.26 8.74
CA TRP A 85 -11.03 6.11 8.34
C TRP A 85 -12.05 6.07 9.50
N ALA A 86 -11.64 6.31 10.75
CA ALA A 86 -12.55 6.48 11.89
C ALA A 86 -13.22 7.89 11.84
N GLY A 87 -13.92 8.20 10.75
CA GLY A 87 -14.84 9.32 10.61
C GLY A 87 -16.29 8.85 10.77
N PRO A 88 -17.24 9.74 11.11
CA PRO A 88 -18.59 9.41 11.63
C PRO A 88 -19.58 8.79 10.62
N TRP A 89 -19.12 8.25 9.49
CA TRP A 89 -19.97 7.75 8.40
C TRP A 89 -20.15 6.23 8.40
N ARG A 90 -20.33 5.63 9.58
CA ARG A 90 -20.98 4.31 9.70
C ARG A 90 -22.31 4.50 10.42
N ARG A 91 -23.39 4.57 9.64
CA ARG A 91 -24.74 4.19 10.06
C ARG A 91 -25.13 2.94 9.30
#